data_AF-A0AAX4HAK4-F1
#
_entry.id   AF-A0AAX4HAK4-F1
#
_cell.length_a   1.000
_cell.length_b   1.000
_cell.length_c   1.000
_cell.angle_alpha   90.00
_cell.angle_beta   90.00
_cell.angle_gamma   90.00
#
_symmetry.space_group_name_H-M   'P 1'
#
loop_
_entity.id
_entity.type
_entity.pdbx_description
1 polymer ?
#
loop_
_entity_poly.entity_id
_entity_poly.type
_entity_poly.pdbx_seq_one_letter_code
_entity_poly.pdbx_strand_id
1 'polypeptide(L)'
;MPAYHSTFLGESERTVGNIVLLPIHTTYRGPSYPPSQEYDIIEETLDLFRANSFFKNFDIKGPADRLLIYGILAQARYFLKRNHS
;
A
#
# COMPACT_ATOMS: atom_id res chain seq x y z
N MET A 1 -17.92 10.24 4.73
CA MET A 1 -17.57 8.87 4.27
C MET A 1 -16.23 8.52 4.91
N PRO A 2 -16.05 7.33 5.49
CA PRO A 2 -14.78 6.92 6.12
C PRO A 2 -13.71 6.62 5.05
N ALA A 3 -12.44 6.61 5.45
CA ALA A 3 -11.32 6.21 4.58
C ALA A 3 -11.41 4.71 4.24
N TYR A 4 -10.83 4.33 3.10
CA TYR A 4 -10.81 2.94 2.65
C TYR A 4 -9.61 2.20 3.24
N HIS A 5 -9.88 1.09 3.92
CA HIS A 5 -8.86 0.20 4.51
C HIS A 5 -8.43 -0.88 3.52
N SER A 6 -7.26 -1.47 3.77
CA SER A 6 -6.75 -2.56 2.94
C SER A 6 -7.59 -3.83 3.10
N THR A 7 -7.85 -4.55 2.01
CA THR A 7 -8.52 -5.86 2.03
C THR A 7 -7.61 -6.97 2.57
N PHE A 8 -6.30 -6.74 2.61
CA PHE A 8 -5.27 -7.71 3.01
C PHE A 8 -5.05 -7.79 4.54
N LEU A 9 -5.92 -7.19 5.36
CA LEU A 9 -5.79 -7.17 6.82
C LEU A 9 -5.72 -8.57 7.46
N GLY A 10 -6.28 -9.60 6.81
CA GLY A 10 -6.29 -10.99 7.29
C GLY A 10 -5.17 -11.90 6.77
N GLU A 11 -4.42 -11.49 5.74
CA GLU A 11 -3.46 -12.36 5.02
C GLU A 11 -2.02 -12.28 5.58
N SER A 12 -1.87 -11.82 6.82
CA SER A 12 -0.57 -11.41 7.37
C SER A 12 0.19 -12.55 8.06
N GLU A 13 0.83 -13.44 7.32
CA GLU A 13 1.71 -14.47 7.93
C GLU A 13 3.12 -13.96 8.27
N ARG A 14 3.59 -12.91 7.57
CA ARG A 14 4.95 -12.37 7.76
C ARG A 14 4.97 -10.85 7.90
N THR A 15 5.35 -10.37 9.07
CA THR A 15 5.54 -8.95 9.37
C THR A 15 7.01 -8.63 9.59
N VAL A 16 7.48 -7.49 9.07
CA VAL A 16 8.81 -6.94 9.38
C VAL A 16 8.60 -5.71 10.26
N GLY A 17 8.86 -5.88 11.56
CA GLY A 17 8.54 -4.87 12.56
C GLY A 17 7.04 -4.59 12.61
N ASN A 18 6.66 -3.39 12.15
CA ASN A 18 5.29 -2.86 12.23
C ASN A 18 4.54 -2.85 10.90
N ILE A 19 5.12 -3.44 9.84
CA ILE A 19 4.60 -3.47 8.48
C ILE A 19 4.48 -4.92 8.03
N VAL A 20 3.43 -5.24 7.27
CA VAL A 20 3.24 -6.57 6.67
C VAL A 20 4.07 -6.69 5.38
N LEU A 21 4.68 -7.86 5.17
CA LEU A 21 5.36 -8.18 3.92
C LEU A 21 4.43 -9.00 3.04
N LEU A 22 3.73 -8.33 2.13
CA LEU A 22 2.84 -8.97 1.16
C LEU A 22 3.60 -9.33 -0.13
N PRO A 23 3.23 -10.44 -0.80
CA PRO A 23 3.69 -10.74 -2.16
C PRO A 23 3.36 -9.59 -3.12
N ILE A 24 4.27 -9.24 -4.02
CA ILE A 24 4.07 -8.21 -5.03
C ILE A 24 4.65 -8.62 -6.38
N HIS A 25 3.98 -8.26 -7.46
CA HIS A 25 4.43 -8.42 -8.83
C HIS A 25 5.52 -7.40 -9.13
N THR A 26 6.77 -7.85 -9.09
CA THR A 26 7.90 -6.99 -9.44
C THR A 26 9.02 -7.79 -10.09
N THR A 27 9.68 -7.18 -11.05
CA THR A 27 10.93 -7.69 -11.66
C THR A 27 12.16 -7.26 -10.86
N TYR A 28 12.00 -6.32 -9.92
CA TYR A 28 13.07 -5.84 -9.06
C TYR A 28 13.35 -6.82 -7.93
N ARG A 29 14.63 -7.02 -7.64
CA ARG A 29 15.05 -7.88 -6.53
C ARG A 29 14.59 -7.30 -5.19
N GLY A 30 13.91 -8.11 -4.39
CA GLY A 30 13.43 -7.72 -3.08
C GLY A 30 13.18 -8.92 -2.17
N PRO A 31 12.89 -8.67 -0.87
CA PRO A 31 12.58 -9.72 0.10
C PRO A 31 11.16 -10.29 -0.04
N SER A 32 10.35 -9.75 -0.95
CA SER A 32 8.97 -10.19 -1.18
C SER A 32 8.93 -11.50 -1.96
N TYR A 33 7.88 -12.27 -1.72
CA TYR A 33 7.63 -13.56 -2.35
C TYR A 33 6.96 -13.39 -3.70
N PRO A 34 7.09 -14.37 -4.61
CA PRO A 34 6.31 -14.38 -5.83
C PRO A 34 4.81 -14.42 -5.48
N PRO A 35 4.01 -13.47 -6.02
CA PRO A 35 2.57 -13.44 -5.80
C PRO A 35 1.89 -14.63 -6.45
N SER A 36 0.82 -15.10 -5.80
CA SER A 36 -0.06 -16.17 -6.30
C SER A 36 -1.34 -15.62 -6.94
N GLN A 37 -1.75 -14.41 -6.56
CA GLN A 37 -2.92 -13.71 -7.08
C GLN A 37 -2.47 -12.54 -7.94
N GLU A 38 -3.19 -12.23 -9.01
CA GLU A 38 -2.88 -11.12 -9.92
C GLU A 38 -3.06 -9.74 -9.27
N TYR A 39 -3.90 -9.64 -8.24
CA TYR A 39 -4.17 -8.41 -7.52
C TYR A 39 -3.31 -8.29 -6.26
N ASP A 40 -2.46 -7.27 -6.22
CA ASP A 40 -1.55 -7.00 -5.12
C ASP A 40 -1.86 -5.70 -4.39
N ILE A 41 -1.22 -5.51 -3.24
CA ILE A 41 -1.28 -4.28 -2.44
C ILE A 41 -0.87 -3.01 -3.22
N ILE A 42 -0.04 -3.14 -4.26
CA ILE A 42 0.34 -1.99 -5.09
C ILE A 42 -0.85 -1.53 -5.93
N GLU A 43 -1.57 -2.46 -6.57
CA GLU A 43 -2.78 -2.15 -7.34
C GLU A 43 -3.87 -1.56 -6.43
N GLU A 44 -4.06 -2.14 -5.24
CA GLU A 44 -4.97 -1.59 -4.24
C GLU A 44 -4.59 -0.14 -3.86
N THR A 45 -3.30 0.12 -3.68
CA THR A 45 -2.81 1.46 -3.38
C THR A 45 -3.13 2.45 -4.50
N LEU A 46 -2.96 2.05 -5.76
CA LEU A 46 -3.25 2.90 -6.93
C LEU A 46 -4.74 3.24 -7.03
N ASP A 47 -5.61 2.25 -6.84
CA ASP A 47 -7.06 2.42 -6.88
C ASP A 47 -7.55 3.30 -5.73
N LEU A 48 -7.07 3.04 -4.53
CA LEU A 48 -7.45 3.78 -3.34
C LEU A 48 -6.80 5.16 -3.24
N PHE A 49 -5.70 5.42 -3.96
CA PHE A 49 -4.98 6.69 -3.91
C PHE A 49 -5.91 7.89 -4.16
N ARG A 50 -6.75 7.81 -5.19
CA ARG A 50 -7.63 8.93 -5.57
C ARG A 50 -8.65 9.25 -4.48
N ALA A 51 -9.22 8.24 -3.83
CA ALA A 51 -10.19 8.44 -2.77
C ALA A 51 -9.51 8.86 -1.46
N ASN A 52 -8.41 8.19 -1.10
CA ASN A 52 -7.75 8.38 0.19
C ASN A 52 -6.91 9.68 0.27
N SER A 53 -6.48 10.26 -0.85
CA SER A 53 -5.71 11.52 -0.87
C SER A 53 -6.48 12.74 -0.34
N PHE A 54 -7.81 12.68 -0.27
CA PHE A 54 -8.63 13.78 0.26
C PHE A 54 -8.85 13.71 1.78
N PHE A 55 -8.57 12.55 2.40
CA PHE A 55 -8.82 12.36 3.82
C PHE A 55 -7.60 12.75 4.65
N LYS A 56 -7.82 13.59 5.67
CA LYS A 56 -6.76 14.02 6.61
C LYS A 56 -6.51 13.01 7.73
N ASN A 57 -7.53 12.21 8.07
CA ASN A 57 -7.49 11.27 9.18
C ASN A 57 -7.69 9.85 8.63
N PHE A 58 -6.80 8.95 9.03
CA PHE A 58 -6.88 7.53 8.71
C PHE A 58 -6.74 6.73 10.01
N ASP A 59 -7.73 5.89 10.31
CA ASP A 59 -7.69 5.00 11.47
C ASP A 59 -6.95 3.71 11.10
N ILE A 60 -5.94 3.32 11.88
CA ILE A 60 -5.06 2.21 11.54
C ILE A 60 -5.57 0.94 12.22
N LYS A 61 -6.19 0.03 11.44
CA LYS A 61 -6.75 -1.22 11.99
C LYS A 61 -5.77 -2.39 11.96
N GLY A 62 -4.75 -2.33 11.11
CA GLY A 62 -3.76 -3.40 11.02
C GLY A 62 -2.47 -3.02 10.30
N PRO A 63 -1.53 -3.97 10.16
CA PRO A 63 -0.24 -3.73 9.51
C PRO A 63 -0.37 -3.51 7.99
N ALA A 64 -1.42 -4.03 7.35
CA ALA A 64 -1.72 -3.79 5.94
C ALA A 64 -2.09 -2.32 5.66
N ASP A 65 -2.88 -1.70 6.54
CA ASP A 65 -3.22 -0.27 6.45
C ASP A 65 -1.98 0.62 6.51
N ARG A 66 -0.97 0.25 7.31
CA ARG A 66 0.29 0.99 7.40
C ARG A 66 1.07 0.93 6.08
N LEU A 67 1.06 -0.23 5.43
CA LEU A 67 1.65 -0.41 4.11
C LEU A 67 0.89 0.42 3.06
N LEU A 68 -0.44 0.42 3.11
CA LEU A 68 -1.30 1.23 2.24
C LEU A 68 -1.02 2.73 2.38
N ILE A 69 -0.91 3.25 3.61
CA ILE A 69 -0.53 4.65 3.86
C ILE A 69 0.84 4.96 3.26
N TYR A 70 1.82 4.07 3.45
CA TYR A 70 3.16 4.27 2.90
C TYR A 70 3.15 4.31 1.36
N GLY A 71 2.35 3.44 0.73
CA GLY A 71 2.14 3.43 -0.71
C GLY A 71 1.55 4.74 -1.23
N ILE A 72 0.50 5.26 -0.58
CA ILE A 72 -0.13 6.54 -0.93
C ILE A 72 0.88 7.69 -0.84
N LEU A 73 1.66 7.75 0.25
CA LEU A 73 2.68 8.79 0.43
C LEU A 73 3.80 8.69 -0.60
N ALA A 74 4.25 7.48 -0.94
CA ALA A 74 5.26 7.25 -1.96
C ALA A 74 4.79 7.72 -3.34
N GLN A 75 3.53 7.44 -3.69
CA GLN A 75 2.93 7.91 -4.93
C GLN A 75 2.77 9.43 -4.96
N ALA A 76 2.29 10.04 -3.88
CA ALA A 76 2.24 11.50 -3.76
C ALA A 76 3.62 12.14 -3.97
N ARG A 77 4.67 11.57 -3.36
CA ARG A 77 6.06 12.02 -3.55
C ARG A 77 6.50 11.89 -5.00
N TYR A 78 6.16 10.79 -5.67
CA TYR A 78 6.48 10.58 -7.09
C TYR A 78 5.83 11.66 -7.97
N PHE A 79 4.55 11.97 -7.76
CA PHE A 79 3.85 13.02 -8.50
C PHE A 79 4.45 14.41 -8.27
N LEU A 80 4.79 14.75 -7.02
CA LEU A 80 5.47 16.00 -6.70
C LEU A 80 6.81 16.10 -7.43
N LYS A 81 7.62 15.04 -7.42
CA LYS A 81 8.90 15.03 -8.14
C LYS A 81 8.73 15.19 -9.65
N ARG A 82 7.68 14.60 -10.24
CA ARG A 82 7.39 14.70 -11.67
C ARG A 82 6.97 16.11 -12.10
N ASN A 83 6.23 16.84 -11.26
CA ASN A 83 5.79 18.21 -11.58
C ASN A 83 6.94 19.25 -11.51
N HIS A 84 8.08 18.90 -10.92
CA HIS A 84 9.26 19.75 -10.82
C HIS A 84 10.38 19.36 -11.81
N SER A 85 10.12 18.44 -12.75
CA SER A 85 11.03 18.03 -13.82
C SER A 85 10.54 18.50 -15.18
#